data_AF-A0A261GHW6-F1
#
_entry.id   AF-A0A261GHW6-F1
#
_cell.length_a   1.000
_cell.length_b   1.000
_cell.length_c   1.000
_cell.angle_alpha   90.00
_cell.angle_beta   90.00
_cell.angle_gamma   90.00
#
_symmetry.space_group_name_H-M   'P 1'
#
loop_
_entity.id
_entity.type
_entity.pdbx_description
1 polymer ?
#
loop_
_entity_poly.entity_id
_entity_poly.type
_entity_poly.pdbx_seq_one_letter_code
_entity_poly.pdbx_strand_id
1 'polypeptide(L)'
;MFILEAQRHADVVGSFKKYREYLEANREQFPHNAFSLANSSWYFDFSHHQCPHDSWLENISIFENASGARSEVRQTAIRLRLLAAYHDGFIELSYPCVFSYKLESHGDGNGHSDWLYDEIRLSENGHVLHEIEWAGMSHTSHWLIESNDIEFSWIPHVRK
;
A
#
# COMPACT_ATOMS: atom_id res chain seq x y z
N MET A 1 -1.25 13.40 -7.31
CA MET A 1 -0.37 12.20 -7.25
C MET A 1 1.04 12.68 -7.50
N PHE A 2 2.05 11.86 -7.25
CA PHE A 2 3.47 12.23 -7.32
C PHE A 2 4.31 11.17 -8.06
N ILE A 3 4.43 9.99 -7.45
CA ILE A 3 5.07 8.79 -7.99
C ILE A 3 4.16 8.16 -9.05
N LEU A 4 2.86 8.04 -8.83
CA LEU A 4 1.88 7.43 -9.72
C LEU A 4 1.38 8.35 -10.85
N GLU A 5 1.96 9.55 -11.02
CA GLU A 5 1.63 10.39 -12.17
C GLU A 5 2.13 9.76 -13.47
N ALA A 6 1.34 9.87 -14.54
CA ALA A 6 1.70 9.37 -15.87
C ALA A 6 3.04 9.94 -16.38
N GLN A 7 3.44 11.11 -15.90
CA GLN A 7 4.71 11.77 -16.25
C GLN A 7 5.92 11.32 -15.43
N ARG A 8 5.77 10.42 -14.42
CA ARG A 8 6.90 9.92 -13.60
C ARG A 8 8.09 9.47 -14.45
N HIS A 9 7.84 8.77 -15.55
CA HIS A 9 8.90 8.25 -16.42
C HIS A 9 9.79 9.34 -17.03
N ALA A 10 9.30 10.58 -17.13
CA ALA A 10 10.09 11.71 -17.62
C ALA A 10 11.04 12.29 -16.55
N ASP A 11 10.70 12.18 -15.26
CA ASP A 11 11.52 12.69 -14.15
C ASP A 11 11.23 11.92 -12.84
N VAL A 12 11.79 10.70 -12.76
CA VAL A 12 11.61 9.83 -11.58
C VAL A 12 12.13 10.51 -10.32
N VAL A 13 13.32 11.10 -10.38
CA VAL A 13 13.97 11.73 -9.21
C VAL A 13 13.14 12.91 -8.71
N GLY A 14 12.61 13.74 -9.61
CA GLY A 14 11.73 14.85 -9.28
C GLY A 14 10.40 14.39 -8.68
N SER A 15 9.78 13.32 -9.21
CA SER A 15 8.56 12.75 -8.63
C SER A 15 8.75 12.29 -7.18
N PHE A 16 9.81 11.53 -6.90
CA PHE A 16 10.12 11.10 -5.53
C PHE A 16 10.51 12.27 -4.61
N LYS A 17 11.15 13.31 -5.15
CA LYS A 17 11.44 14.53 -4.38
C LYS A 17 10.15 15.25 -3.98
N LYS A 18 9.22 15.49 -4.91
CA LYS A 18 7.92 16.11 -4.64
C LYS A 18 7.11 15.31 -3.63
N TYR A 19 7.15 13.98 -3.73
CA TYR A 19 6.46 13.12 -2.78
C TYR A 19 7.00 13.27 -1.35
N ARG A 20 8.33 13.31 -1.16
CA ARG A 20 8.94 13.57 0.15
C ARG A 20 8.59 14.96 0.69
N GLU A 21 8.61 15.99 -0.17
CA GLU A 21 8.19 17.34 0.21
C GLU A 21 6.72 17.36 0.67
N TYR A 22 5.85 16.61 -0.01
CA TYR A 22 4.45 16.45 0.39
C TYR A 22 4.30 15.76 1.75
N LEU A 23 5.02 14.66 2.00
CA LEU A 23 4.98 13.97 3.29
C LEU A 23 5.37 14.93 4.43
N GLU A 24 6.50 15.65 4.29
CA GLU A 24 6.96 16.58 5.33
C GLU A 24 6.00 17.77 5.51
N ALA A 25 5.44 18.32 4.44
CA ALA A 25 4.46 19.41 4.53
C ALA A 25 3.16 19.02 5.24
N ASN A 26 2.82 17.73 5.27
CA ASN A 26 1.58 17.21 5.87
C ASN A 26 1.82 16.36 7.12
N ARG A 27 3.06 16.30 7.62
CA ARG A 27 3.51 15.45 8.74
C ARG A 27 2.59 15.49 9.96
N GLU A 28 2.10 16.67 10.33
CA GLU A 28 1.25 16.85 11.52
C GLU A 28 -0.18 16.32 11.33
N GLN A 29 -0.63 16.13 10.09
CA GLN A 29 -1.97 15.67 9.76
C GLN A 29 -2.01 14.16 9.53
N PHE A 30 -0.87 13.54 9.18
CA PHE A 30 -0.82 12.11 8.95
C PHE A 30 -1.01 11.30 10.24
N PRO A 31 -1.74 10.18 10.16
CA PRO A 31 -1.65 9.12 11.15
C PRO A 31 -0.21 8.63 11.32
N HIS A 32 0.12 8.23 12.56
CA HIS A 32 1.50 7.91 12.93
C HIS A 32 2.10 6.80 12.07
N ASN A 33 1.41 5.67 11.92
CA ASN A 33 1.98 4.51 11.23
C ASN A 33 2.11 4.77 9.73
N ALA A 34 1.10 5.40 9.11
CA ALA A 34 1.14 5.84 7.72
C ALA A 34 2.35 6.75 7.41
N PHE A 35 2.57 7.79 8.23
CA PHE A 35 3.73 8.67 8.04
C PHE A 35 5.05 7.93 8.25
N SER A 36 5.15 7.15 9.33
CA SER A 36 6.36 6.40 9.66
C SER A 36 6.73 5.39 8.58
N LEU A 37 5.74 4.75 7.95
CA LEU A 37 5.95 3.81 6.85
C LEU A 37 6.46 4.53 5.60
N ALA A 38 5.71 5.53 5.12
CA ALA A 38 6.01 6.25 3.89
C ALA A 38 7.32 7.06 3.96
N ASN A 39 7.69 7.54 5.15
CA ASN A 39 8.91 8.32 5.36
C ASN A 39 10.11 7.47 5.83
N SER A 40 9.96 6.14 5.91
CA SER A 40 11.07 5.28 6.28
C SER A 40 12.17 5.28 5.22
N SER A 41 13.41 5.02 5.62
CA SER A 41 14.54 4.96 4.68
C SER A 41 14.50 3.76 3.74
N TRP A 42 13.65 2.77 4.02
CA TRP A 42 13.66 1.46 3.36
C TRP A 42 12.46 1.22 2.44
N TYR A 43 11.32 1.88 2.67
CA TYR A 43 10.06 1.56 1.98
C TYR A 43 10.13 1.79 0.47
N PHE A 44 10.92 2.78 0.02
CA PHE A 44 11.19 3.04 -1.40
C PHE A 44 12.64 2.73 -1.81
N ASP A 45 13.39 1.99 -1.00
CA ASP A 45 14.72 1.49 -1.36
C ASP A 45 14.59 0.08 -1.95
N PHE A 46 14.65 -0.03 -3.27
CA PHE A 46 14.49 -1.31 -3.99
C PHE A 46 15.61 -2.33 -3.69
N SER A 47 16.71 -1.90 -3.04
CA SER A 47 17.75 -2.81 -2.55
C SER A 47 17.43 -3.39 -1.17
N HIS A 48 16.42 -2.86 -0.48
CA HIS A 48 16.04 -3.30 0.85
C HIS A 48 15.02 -4.44 0.79
N HIS A 49 15.24 -5.49 1.60
CA HIS A 49 14.46 -6.73 1.55
C HIS A 49 12.99 -6.56 1.97
N GLN A 50 12.69 -5.49 2.71
CA GLN A 50 11.34 -5.14 3.17
C GLN A 50 10.58 -4.22 2.20
N CYS A 51 11.22 -3.76 1.12
CA CYS A 51 10.58 -2.88 0.14
C CYS A 51 9.41 -3.63 -0.56
N PRO A 52 8.22 -3.02 -0.68
CA PRO A 52 7.09 -3.64 -1.39
C PRO A 52 7.28 -3.76 -2.92
N HIS A 53 8.17 -2.97 -3.52
CA HIS A 53 8.44 -3.05 -4.96
C HIS A 53 8.83 -4.48 -5.37
N ASP A 54 8.29 -4.96 -6.49
CA ASP A 54 8.43 -6.32 -7.01
C ASP A 54 7.91 -7.44 -6.09
N SER A 55 7.12 -7.11 -5.06
CA SER A 55 6.47 -8.13 -4.24
C SER A 55 5.25 -8.74 -4.93
N TRP A 56 4.95 -9.98 -4.56
CA TRP A 56 3.84 -10.75 -5.13
C TRP A 56 2.69 -10.87 -4.13
N LEU A 57 1.47 -10.63 -4.59
CA LEU A 57 0.29 -10.84 -3.74
C LEU A 57 0.09 -12.32 -3.44
N GLU A 58 0.14 -12.66 -2.14
CA GLU A 58 -0.20 -14.00 -1.65
C GLU A 58 -1.68 -14.06 -1.24
N ASN A 59 -2.17 -13.04 -0.54
CA ASN A 59 -3.59 -12.90 -0.25
C ASN A 59 -4.01 -11.46 0.05
N ILE A 60 -5.31 -11.23 -0.13
CA ILE A 60 -6.04 -10.09 0.41
C ILE A 60 -7.29 -10.62 1.12
N SER A 61 -7.60 -10.06 2.28
CA SER A 61 -8.78 -10.41 3.06
C SER A 61 -9.53 -9.15 3.50
N ILE A 62 -10.85 -9.17 3.34
CA ILE A 62 -11.76 -8.09 3.77
C ILE A 62 -12.61 -8.64 4.92
N PHE A 63 -12.63 -7.91 6.03
CA PHE A 63 -13.31 -8.31 7.25
C PHE A 63 -14.35 -7.26 7.64
N GLU A 64 -15.48 -7.72 8.18
CA GLU A 64 -16.47 -6.88 8.86
C GLU A 64 -16.38 -7.15 10.36
N ASN A 65 -15.52 -6.41 11.05
CA ASN A 65 -15.36 -6.54 12.49
C ASN A 65 -16.61 -5.99 13.18
N ALA A 66 -17.31 -6.86 13.90
CA ALA A 66 -18.57 -6.50 14.53
C ALA A 66 -18.43 -6.38 16.05
N SER A 67 -19.05 -5.35 16.61
CA SER A 67 -19.14 -5.10 18.05
C SER A 67 -20.54 -4.61 18.45
N GLY A 68 -20.77 -4.41 19.75
CA GLY A 68 -22.10 -4.12 20.30
C GLY A 68 -22.88 -5.38 20.70
N ALA A 69 -24.00 -5.18 21.40
CA ALA A 69 -24.75 -6.29 22.02
C ALA A 69 -25.37 -7.25 20.99
N ARG A 70 -25.60 -6.76 19.77
CA ARG A 70 -26.16 -7.50 18.64
C ARG A 70 -25.20 -7.56 17.46
N SER A 71 -23.92 -7.24 17.68
CA SER A 71 -22.94 -7.09 16.60
C SER A 71 -23.32 -6.01 15.58
N GLU A 72 -24.06 -4.99 16.01
CA GLU A 72 -24.62 -3.94 15.17
C GLU A 72 -23.61 -2.89 14.70
N VAL A 73 -22.52 -2.69 15.43
CA VAL A 73 -21.44 -1.79 15.03
C VAL A 73 -20.49 -2.58 14.14
N ARG A 74 -20.47 -2.25 12.85
CA ARG A 74 -19.64 -2.90 11.84
C ARG A 74 -18.50 -1.97 11.41
N GLN A 75 -17.30 -2.51 11.32
CA GLN A 75 -16.13 -1.80 10.83
C GLN A 75 -15.41 -2.66 9.82
N THR A 76 -15.31 -2.18 8.59
CA THR A 76 -14.56 -2.84 7.53
C THR A 76 -13.06 -2.72 7.82
N ALA A 77 -12.33 -3.82 7.68
CA ALA A 77 -10.88 -3.86 7.74
C ALA A 77 -10.34 -4.66 6.55
N ILE A 78 -9.15 -4.31 6.08
CA ILE A 78 -8.47 -5.02 4.99
C ILE A 78 -7.10 -5.48 5.47
N ARG A 79 -6.70 -6.69 5.08
CA ARG A 79 -5.33 -7.18 5.28
C ARG A 79 -4.77 -7.71 3.96
N LEU A 80 -3.52 -7.37 3.67
CA LEU A 80 -2.76 -7.85 2.53
C LEU A 80 -1.56 -8.61 3.05
N ARG A 81 -1.22 -9.71 2.36
CA ARG A 81 0.05 -10.40 2.52
C ARG A 81 0.74 -10.48 1.16
N LEU A 82 2.01 -10.10 1.14
CA LEU A 82 2.86 -10.13 -0.04
C LEU A 82 4.08 -11.01 0.24
N LEU A 83 4.51 -11.79 -0.73
CA LEU A 83 5.85 -12.38 -0.77
C LEU A 83 6.81 -11.30 -1.29
N ALA A 84 7.81 -10.91 -0.50
CA ALA A 84 8.73 -9.85 -0.91
C ALA A 84 9.62 -10.25 -2.09
N ALA A 85 10.19 -9.27 -2.79
CA ALA A 85 10.96 -9.46 -4.04
C ALA A 85 12.18 -10.39 -3.91
N TYR A 86 12.78 -10.48 -2.71
CA TYR A 86 13.89 -11.41 -2.43
C TYR A 86 13.40 -12.80 -1.98
N HIS A 87 12.08 -12.96 -1.79
CA HIS A 87 11.37 -14.17 -1.38
C HIS A 87 11.93 -14.78 -0.08
N ASP A 88 12.46 -13.94 0.80
CA ASP A 88 13.04 -14.29 2.10
C ASP A 88 12.22 -13.73 3.27
N GLY A 89 11.02 -13.24 2.98
CA GLY A 89 10.02 -12.87 3.95
C GLY A 89 8.72 -12.43 3.31
N PHE A 90 7.75 -12.21 4.19
CA PHE A 90 6.44 -11.70 3.84
C PHE A 90 6.26 -10.30 4.41
N ILE A 91 5.64 -9.44 3.60
CA ILE A 91 5.12 -8.15 4.02
C ILE A 91 3.65 -8.35 4.35
N GLU A 92 3.22 -7.91 5.53
CA GLU A 92 1.79 -7.81 5.85
C GLU A 92 1.41 -6.35 6.08
N LEU A 93 0.38 -5.90 5.36
CA LEU A 93 -0.23 -4.58 5.51
C LEU A 93 -1.64 -4.74 6.08
N SER A 94 -1.96 -3.97 7.12
CA SER A 94 -3.30 -3.94 7.72
C SER A 94 -3.90 -2.54 7.67
N TYR A 95 -5.18 -2.47 7.29
CA TYR A 95 -6.01 -1.27 7.24
C TYR A 95 -7.16 -1.46 8.23
N PRO A 96 -7.05 -0.94 9.46
CA PRO A 96 -7.92 -1.35 10.56
C PRO A 96 -9.34 -0.76 10.49
N CYS A 97 -9.51 0.44 9.94
CA CYS A 97 -10.82 1.05 9.67
C CYS A 97 -10.85 1.57 8.24
N VAL A 98 -11.53 0.87 7.34
CA VAL A 98 -11.61 1.22 5.92
C VAL A 98 -12.90 1.98 5.65
N PHE A 99 -12.77 3.14 5.01
CA PHE A 99 -13.89 4.02 4.64
C PHE A 99 -14.36 3.76 3.21
N SER A 100 -13.41 3.48 2.31
CA SER A 100 -13.69 3.15 0.91
C SER A 100 -12.54 2.31 0.35
N TYR A 101 -12.83 1.49 -0.65
CA TYR A 101 -11.79 0.79 -1.41
C TYR A 101 -12.23 0.50 -2.83
N LYS A 102 -11.27 0.46 -3.74
CA LYS A 102 -11.42 0.06 -5.13
C LYS A 102 -10.27 -0.87 -5.48
N LEU A 103 -10.57 -2.12 -5.83
CA LEU A 103 -9.58 -3.11 -6.23
C LEU A 103 -9.86 -3.49 -7.68
N GLU A 104 -9.03 -3.03 -8.60
CA GLU A 104 -9.08 -3.45 -10.00
C GLU A 104 -7.95 -4.44 -10.29
N SER A 105 -8.24 -5.42 -11.13
CA SER A 105 -7.24 -6.33 -11.66
C SER A 105 -7.61 -6.69 -13.08
N HIS A 106 -6.70 -6.37 -14.00
CA HIS A 106 -6.76 -6.77 -15.40
C HIS A 106 -5.73 -7.88 -15.59
N GLY A 107 -6.05 -9.06 -15.05
CA GLY A 107 -5.19 -10.24 -15.16
C GLY A 107 -5.40 -11.00 -16.47
N ASP A 108 -4.32 -11.60 -16.96
CA ASP A 108 -4.30 -12.41 -18.18
C ASP A 108 -4.50 -13.92 -17.86
N GLY A 109 -4.87 -14.24 -16.61
CA GLY A 109 -4.95 -15.60 -16.08
C GLY A 109 -3.76 -16.04 -15.20
N ASN A 110 -2.76 -15.17 -14.97
CA ASN A 110 -1.55 -15.48 -14.19
C ASN A 110 -1.50 -14.82 -12.81
N GLY A 111 -2.65 -14.46 -12.24
CA GLY A 111 -2.75 -13.78 -10.94
C GLY A 111 -2.53 -12.27 -11.01
N HIS A 112 -2.18 -11.68 -9.87
CA HIS A 112 -1.75 -10.29 -9.78
C HIS A 112 -0.24 -10.27 -10.06
N SER A 113 0.20 -9.51 -11.06
CA SER A 113 1.63 -9.33 -11.33
C SER A 113 2.30 -8.56 -10.18
N ASP A 114 3.49 -8.05 -10.41
CA ASP A 114 4.31 -7.37 -9.41
C ASP A 114 3.66 -6.08 -8.89
N TRP A 115 3.82 -5.81 -7.59
CA TRP A 115 3.63 -4.48 -7.03
C TRP A 115 4.71 -3.55 -7.60
N LEU A 116 4.32 -2.56 -8.39
CA LEU A 116 5.28 -1.71 -9.10
C LEU A 116 5.59 -0.44 -8.30
N TYR A 117 4.56 0.37 -8.00
CA TYR A 117 4.71 1.60 -7.23
C TYR A 117 3.49 1.82 -6.36
N ASP A 118 3.64 2.65 -5.35
CA ASP A 118 2.54 3.07 -4.50
C ASP A 118 2.73 4.48 -3.97
N GLU A 119 1.62 5.03 -3.47
CA GLU A 119 1.57 6.31 -2.76
C GLU A 119 0.67 6.21 -1.55
N ILE A 120 1.19 6.70 -0.43
CA ILE A 120 0.40 6.99 0.77
C ILE A 120 0.19 8.50 0.84
N ARG A 121 -1.07 8.93 0.81
CA ARG A 121 -1.50 10.34 0.82
C ARG A 121 -2.72 10.55 1.71
N LEU A 122 -3.10 11.80 1.97
CA LEU A 122 -4.32 12.15 2.69
C LEU A 122 -5.48 12.43 1.73
N SER A 123 -6.68 11.98 2.08
CA SER A 123 -7.94 12.38 1.43
C SER A 123 -8.36 13.79 1.86
N GLU A 124 -9.37 14.35 1.20
CA GLU A 124 -9.95 15.65 1.60
C GLU A 124 -10.53 15.63 3.02
N ASN A 125 -10.90 14.44 3.52
CA ASN A 125 -11.38 14.24 4.89
C ASN A 125 -10.24 13.97 5.90
N GLY A 126 -8.97 13.99 5.45
CA GLY A 126 -7.81 13.70 6.30
C GLY A 126 -7.59 12.21 6.59
N HIS A 127 -8.23 11.31 5.85
CA HIS A 127 -7.96 9.86 5.96
C HIS A 127 -6.75 9.46 5.12
N VAL A 128 -6.15 8.31 5.42
CA VAL A 128 -5.05 7.75 4.62
C VAL A 128 -5.62 7.11 3.36
N LEU A 129 -5.13 7.56 2.21
CA LEU A 129 -5.29 6.91 0.91
C LEU A 129 -3.99 6.18 0.60
N HIS A 130 -4.09 4.86 0.43
CA HIS A 130 -3.01 4.06 -0.13
C HIS A 130 -3.41 3.62 -1.54
N GLU A 131 -2.68 4.14 -2.52
CA GLU A 131 -2.86 3.82 -3.93
C GLU A 131 -1.71 2.95 -4.40
N ILE A 132 -2.01 1.79 -4.99
CA ILE A 132 -1.02 0.77 -5.39
C ILE A 132 -1.18 0.52 -6.89
N GLU A 133 -0.10 0.66 -7.63
CA GLU A 133 0.02 0.31 -9.04
C GLU A 133 0.61 -1.09 -9.17
N TRP A 134 -0.17 -1.98 -9.76
CA TRP A 134 0.23 -3.33 -10.11
C TRP A 134 0.66 -3.38 -11.56
N ALA A 135 1.79 -4.03 -11.81
CA ALA A 135 2.26 -4.32 -13.15
C ALA A 135 1.25 -5.21 -13.90
N GLY A 136 1.26 -5.12 -15.22
CA GLY A 136 0.52 -6.01 -16.10
C GLY A 136 1.10 -5.97 -17.50
N MET A 137 0.89 -7.04 -18.28
CA MET A 137 1.52 -7.17 -19.60
C MET A 137 0.96 -6.18 -20.62
N SER A 138 -0.34 -5.87 -20.54
CA SER A 138 -1.03 -4.94 -21.45
C SER A 138 -1.66 -3.73 -20.76
N HIS A 139 -1.95 -3.80 -19.46
CA HIS A 139 -2.57 -2.74 -18.68
C HIS A 139 -2.02 -2.71 -17.26
N THR A 140 -1.82 -1.52 -16.70
CA THR A 140 -1.60 -1.35 -15.26
C THR A 140 -2.93 -1.46 -14.53
N SER A 141 -2.93 -2.05 -13.34
CA SER A 141 -4.11 -2.09 -12.47
C SER A 141 -3.84 -1.25 -11.23
N HIS A 142 -4.88 -0.59 -10.72
CA HIS A 142 -4.76 0.28 -9.55
C HIS A 142 -5.66 -0.19 -8.42
N TRP A 143 -5.09 -0.30 -7.23
CA TRP A 143 -5.85 -0.45 -6.00
C TRP A 143 -5.83 0.88 -5.26
N LEU A 144 -6.97 1.24 -4.68
CA LEU A 144 -7.09 2.41 -3.82
C LEU A 144 -7.80 1.98 -2.54
N ILE A 145 -7.18 2.22 -1.39
CA ILE A 145 -7.75 1.92 -0.08
C ILE A 145 -7.73 3.21 0.74
N GLU A 146 -8.90 3.66 1.18
CA GLU A 146 -9.04 4.76 2.14
C GLU A 146 -9.26 4.18 3.55
N SER A 147 -8.36 4.50 4.47
CA SER A 147 -8.40 4.00 5.83
C SER A 147 -8.00 5.07 6.85
N ASN A 148 -8.26 4.82 8.13
CA ASN A 148 -7.83 5.69 9.21
C ASN A 148 -6.31 5.66 9.43
N ASP A 149 -5.63 4.55 9.09
CA ASP A 149 -4.19 4.36 9.20
C ASP A 149 -3.74 3.14 8.36
N ILE A 150 -2.43 2.89 8.30
CA ILE A 150 -1.85 1.66 7.72
C ILE A 150 -0.78 1.10 8.66
N GLU A 151 -0.89 -0.19 8.95
CA GLU A 151 0.07 -0.92 9.79
C GLU A 151 0.91 -1.85 8.91
N PHE A 152 2.22 -1.87 9.15
CA PHE A 152 3.18 -2.73 8.44
C PHE A 152 3.80 -3.75 9.39
N SER A 153 3.98 -4.98 8.92
CA SER A 153 4.83 -5.96 9.58
C SER A 153 5.64 -6.79 8.59
N TRP A 154 6.82 -7.21 9.03
CA TRP A 154 7.73 -8.09 8.29
C TRP A 154 7.85 -9.44 8.97
N ILE A 155 7.66 -10.51 8.20
CA ILE A 155 7.78 -11.89 8.69
C ILE A 155 8.88 -12.58 7.89
N PRO A 156 10.08 -12.80 8.48
CA PRO A 156 11.15 -13.53 7.81
C PRO A 156 10.69 -14.93 7.38
N HIS A 157 11.06 -15.33 6.17
CA HIS A 157 10.75 -16.63 5.60
C HIS A 157 12.04 -17.31 5.17
N VAL A 158 12.42 -18.36 5.89
CA VAL A 158 13.50 -19.22 5.45
C VAL A 158 12.92 -20.20 4.44
N ARG A 159 13.33 -20.08 3.17
CA ARG A 159 13.03 -21.08 2.15
C ARG A 159 13.54 -22.44 2.65
N LYS A 160 12.64 -23.42 2.74
CA LYS A 160 12.99 -24.81 3.03
C LYS A 160 13.68 -25.47 1.84
#